data_AF-A0A819E670-F1
#
_entry.id   AF-A0A819E670-F1
#
_cell.length_a   1.000
_cell.length_b   1.000
_cell.length_c   1.000
_cell.angle_alpha   90.00
_cell.angle_beta   90.00
_cell.angle_gamma   90.00
#
_symmetry.space_group_name_H-M   'P 1'
#
loop_
_entity.id
_entity.type
_entity.pdbx_description
1 polymer ?
#
loop_
_entity_poly.entity_id
_entity_poly.type
_entity_poly.pdbx_seq_one_letter_code
_entity_poly.pdbx_strand_id
1 'polypeptide(L)'
;YITAGTNEISIDAIRNMTKKIRLSGVEVILDEGEGLMHTYALFDLWTPQSRNVQEKIHRWTREQLLIGMQIMSKLNTVLIDQECI
;
A
#
# COMPACT_ATOMS: atom_id res chain seq x y z
N TYR A 1 -1.94 0.33 1.22
CA TYR A 1 -0.80 1.22 1.54
C TYR A 1 -1.28 2.66 1.44
N ILE A 2 -0.98 3.50 2.44
CA ILE A 2 -1.37 4.90 2.47
C ILE A 2 -0.11 5.74 2.71
N THR A 3 0.05 6.81 1.94
CA THR A 3 1.15 7.79 2.11
C THR A 3 0.56 9.13 2.46
N ALA A 4 1.18 9.81 3.41
CA ALA A 4 0.72 11.12 3.90
C ALA A 4 1.94 11.99 4.22
N GLY A 5 1.84 13.30 4.00
CA GLY A 5 2.90 14.24 4.38
C GLY A 5 2.56 14.87 5.73
N THR A 6 3.51 15.03 6.65
CA THR A 6 3.16 15.58 7.98
C THR A 6 2.85 17.09 7.95
N ASN A 7 3.19 17.79 6.87
CA ASN A 7 2.85 19.19 6.63
C ASN A 7 1.57 19.37 5.76
N GLU A 8 0.62 18.43 5.81
CA GLU A 8 -0.68 18.58 5.15
C GLU A 8 -1.83 18.80 6.15
N ILE A 9 -2.80 19.63 5.78
CA ILE A 9 -3.98 19.91 6.62
C ILE A 9 -4.82 18.66 6.91
N SER A 10 -4.73 17.65 6.04
CA SER A 10 -5.48 16.39 6.14
C SER A 10 -4.81 15.30 6.97
N ILE A 11 -3.62 15.51 7.53
CA ILE A 11 -2.85 14.43 8.17
C ILE A 11 -3.62 13.74 9.30
N ASP A 12 -4.32 14.50 10.14
CA ASP A 12 -5.09 13.93 11.26
C ASP A 12 -6.32 13.16 10.79
N ALA A 13 -6.94 13.60 9.69
CA ALA A 13 -8.03 12.86 9.05
C ALA A 13 -7.53 11.52 8.50
N ILE A 14 -6.34 11.51 7.89
CA ILE A 14 -5.71 10.29 7.35
C ILE A 14 -5.31 9.32 8.48
N ARG A 15 -4.73 9.82 9.57
CA ARG A 15 -4.43 9.01 10.77
C ARG A 15 -5.69 8.38 11.36
N ASN A 16 -6.77 9.15 11.49
CA ASN A 16 -8.05 8.66 12.00
C ASN A 16 -8.67 7.60 11.07
N MET A 17 -8.65 7.85 9.76
CA MET A 17 -9.09 6.86 8.77
C MET A 17 -8.27 5.56 8.87
N THR A 18 -6.95 5.66 8.94
CA THR A 18 -6.05 4.50 9.10
C THR A 18 -6.37 3.71 10.37
N LYS A 19 -6.62 4.39 11.49
CA LYS A 19 -7.04 3.74 12.74
C LYS A 19 -8.34 2.96 12.55
N LYS A 20 -9.34 3.55 11.89
CA LYS A 20 -10.62 2.88 11.61
C LYS A 20 -10.46 1.65 10.74
N ILE A 21 -9.64 1.72 9.68
CA ILE A 21 -9.34 0.59 8.80
C ILE A 21 -8.70 -0.57 9.59
N ARG A 22 -7.73 -0.27 10.46
CA ARG A 22 -7.09 -1.29 11.33
C ARG A 22 -8.11 -1.95 12.27
N LEU A 23 -9.03 -1.18 12.83
CA LEU A 23 -10.10 -1.71 13.69
C LEU A 23 -11.06 -2.64 12.94
N SER A 24 -11.14 -2.54 11.61
CA SER A 24 -11.92 -3.46 10.77
C SER A 24 -11.18 -4.77 10.44
N GLY A 25 -9.98 -4.99 10.99
CA GLY A 25 -9.16 -6.17 10.72
C GLY A 25 -8.40 -6.12 9.39
N VAL A 26 -8.44 -4.99 8.68
CA VAL A 26 -7.69 -4.79 7.44
C VAL A 26 -6.27 -4.35 7.79
N GLU A 27 -5.29 -5.09 7.30
CA GLU A 27 -3.89 -4.68 7.40
C GLU A 27 -3.65 -3.42 6.56
N VAL A 28 -3.16 -2.36 7.21
CA VAL A 28 -2.86 -1.09 6.53
C VAL A 28 -1.57 -0.47 7.05
N ILE A 29 -0.70 -0.18 6.09
CA ILE A 29 0.53 0.58 6.26
C ILE A 29 0.21 2.05 6.01
N LEU A 30 0.57 2.90 6.97
CA LEU A 30 0.61 4.35 6.83
C LEU A 30 2.08 4.77 6.86
N ASP A 31 2.57 5.31 5.73
CA ASP A 31 3.93 5.81 5.56
C ASP A 31 3.90 7.34 5.57
N GLU A 32 4.30 7.92 6.70
CA GLU A 32 4.29 9.37 6.91
C GLU A 32 5.63 9.98 6.48
N GLY A 33 5.56 10.94 5.57
CA GLY A 33 6.69 11.72 5.10
C GLY A 33 6.90 12.95 5.95
N GLU A 34 7.92 12.95 6.79
CA GLU A 34 8.19 14.04 7.72
C GLU A 34 8.54 15.35 7.00
N GLY A 35 7.82 16.42 7.34
CA GLY A 35 7.98 17.75 6.74
C GLY A 35 7.46 17.87 5.29
N LEU A 36 6.90 16.80 4.73
CA LEU A 36 6.43 16.78 3.34
C LEU A 36 5.01 17.31 3.24
N MET A 37 4.74 18.02 2.14
CA MET A 37 3.45 18.64 1.86
C MET A 37 2.47 17.66 1.20
N HIS A 38 1.24 18.13 1.01
CA HIS A 38 0.22 17.41 0.26
C HIS A 38 0.75 16.97 -1.12
N THR A 39 0.37 15.75 -1.52
CA THR A 39 0.74 15.13 -2.81
C THR A 39 2.24 15.14 -3.13
N TYR A 40 3.11 15.13 -2.12
CA TYR A 40 4.57 15.18 -2.33
C TYR A 40 5.10 14.10 -3.29
N ALA A 41 4.46 12.93 -3.35
CA ALA A 41 4.85 11.84 -4.24
C ALA A 41 4.89 12.22 -5.73
N LEU A 42 4.19 13.28 -6.16
CA LEU A 42 4.20 13.78 -7.53
C LEU A 42 5.51 14.46 -7.93
N PHE A 43 6.39 14.76 -6.99
CA PHE A 43 7.64 15.51 -7.22
C PHE A 43 8.89 14.62 -7.30
N ASP A 44 8.77 13.38 -7.80
CA ASP A 44 9.83 12.36 -7.85
C ASP A 44 11.09 12.74 -8.65
N LEU A 45 10.91 13.60 -9.66
CA LEU A 45 12.02 14.17 -10.43
C LEU A 45 12.80 15.23 -9.64
N TRP A 46 12.18 15.85 -8.64
CA TRP A 46 12.75 17.02 -7.93
C TRP A 46 13.22 16.71 -6.52
N THR A 47 12.61 15.76 -5.82
CA THR A 47 13.00 15.44 -4.44
C THR A 47 13.32 13.96 -4.26
N PRO A 48 14.43 13.61 -3.57
CA PRO A 48 14.71 12.23 -3.21
C PRO A 48 13.60 11.59 -2.38
N GLN A 49 12.93 12.36 -1.52
CA GLN A 49 11.84 11.89 -0.68
C GLN A 49 10.65 11.42 -1.53
N SER A 50 10.29 12.18 -2.55
CA SER A 50 9.24 11.82 -3.52
C SER A 50 9.61 10.58 -4.32
N ARG A 51 10.87 10.46 -4.76
CA ARG A 51 11.34 9.25 -5.45
C ARG A 51 11.28 8.03 -4.56
N ASN A 52 11.74 8.16 -3.32
CA ASN A 52 11.75 7.07 -2.35
C ASN A 52 10.33 6.57 -2.06
N VAL A 53 9.34 7.46 -1.92
CA VAL A 53 7.95 7.01 -1.72
C VAL A 53 7.40 6.29 -2.94
N GLN A 54 7.71 6.75 -4.16
CA GLN A 54 7.30 6.06 -5.40
C GLN A 54 7.89 4.65 -5.48
N GLU A 55 9.18 4.50 -5.12
CA GLU A 55 9.82 3.19 -5.05
C GLU A 55 9.16 2.25 -4.03
N LYS A 56 8.77 2.78 -2.85
CA LYS A 56 8.02 2.01 -1.85
C LYS A 56 6.64 1.59 -2.38
N ILE A 57 5.91 2.50 -3.04
CA ILE A 57 4.59 2.21 -3.65
C ILE A 57 4.72 1.12 -4.71
N HIS A 58 5.73 1.22 -5.59
CA HIS A 58 6.01 0.21 -6.62
C HIS A 58 6.34 -1.14 -6.01
N ARG A 59 7.18 -1.17 -4.96
CA ARG A 59 7.54 -2.40 -4.25
C ARG A 59 6.31 -3.06 -3.64
N TRP A 60 5.53 -2.29 -2.88
CA TRP A 60 4.31 -2.80 -2.25
C TRP A 60 3.33 -3.35 -3.28
N THR A 61 3.11 -2.62 -4.39
CA THR A 61 2.22 -3.07 -5.48
C THR A 61 2.67 -4.40 -6.08
N ARG A 62 3.98 -4.57 -6.33
CA ARG A 62 4.53 -5.83 -6.85
C ARG A 62 4.34 -6.98 -5.87
N GLU A 63 4.59 -6.75 -4.58
CA GLU A 63 4.40 -7.76 -3.53
C GLU A 63 2.94 -8.21 -3.45
N GLN A 64 1.98 -7.28 -3.48
CA GLN A 64 0.55 -7.62 -3.47
C GLN A 64 0.13 -8.40 -4.71
N LEU A 65 0.65 -8.04 -5.89
CA LEU A 65 0.40 -8.79 -7.13
C LEU A 65 0.94 -10.22 -7.04
N LEU A 66 2.15 -10.41 -6.53
CA LEU A 66 2.75 -11.74 -6.34
C LEU A 66 1.91 -12.59 -5.37
N ILE A 67 1.47 -12.03 -4.25
CA ILE A 67 0.60 -12.70 -3.30
C ILE A 67 -0.71 -13.14 -3.99
N GLY A 68 -1.34 -12.26 -4.76
CA GLY A 68 -2.55 -12.57 -5.52
C GLY A 68 -2.34 -13.72 -6.51
N MET A 69 -1.24 -13.68 -7.28
CA MET A 69 -0.89 -14.75 -8.23
C MET A 69 -0.65 -16.10 -7.53
N GLN A 70 0.02 -16.10 -6.38
CA GLN A 70 0.26 -17.31 -5.59
C GLN A 70 -1.05 -17.92 -5.05
N ILE A 71 -1.98 -17.07 -4.59
CA ILE A 71 -3.30 -17.52 -4.15
C ILE A 71 -4.06 -18.16 -5.32
N MET A 72 -4.12 -17.48 -6.47
CA MET A 72 -4.80 -18.01 -7.66
C MET A 72 -4.18 -19.34 -8.13
N SER A 73 -2.85 -19.44 -8.14
CA SER A 73 -2.17 -20.70 -8.49
C SER A 73 -2.55 -21.84 -7.54
N LYS A 74 -2.60 -21.60 -6.23
CA LYS A 74 -2.97 -22.61 -5.24
C LYS A 74 -4.44 -23.04 -5.38
N LEU A 75 -5.34 -22.09 -5.59
CA LEU A 75 -6.76 -22.38 -5.83
C LEU A 75 -6.95 -23.23 -7.09
N ASN A 76 -6.23 -22.91 -8.16
CA ASN A 76 -6.28 -23.68 -9.40
C ASN A 76 -5.82 -25.14 -9.20
N THR A 77 -4.74 -25.37 -8.45
CA THR A 77 -4.31 -26.73 -8.10
C THR A 77 -5.39 -27.50 -7.35
N VAL A 78 -5.99 -26.89 -6.32
CA VAL A 78 -7.05 -27.53 -5.53
C VAL A 78 -8.29 -27.86 -6.38
N LEU A 79 -8.68 -26.97 -7.29
CA LEU A 79 -9.84 -27.19 -8.16
C LEU A 79 -9.60 -28.33 -9.17
N ILE A 80 -8.42 -28.37 -9.81
CA ILE A 80 -8.06 -29.43 -10.74
C ILE A 80 -8.00 -30.79 -10.04
N ASP A 81 -7.44 -30.83 -8.83
CA ASP A 81 -7.35 -32.06 -8.03
C ASP A 81 -8.73 -32.58 -7.60
N GLN A 82 -9.74 -31.70 -7.45
CA GLN A 82 -11.12 -32.07 -7.14
C GLN A 82 -11.91 -32.56 -8.36
N GLU A 83 -11.56 -32.13 -9.58
CA GLU A 83 -12.20 -32.62 -10.81
C GLU A 83 -11.64 -33.97 -11.30
N CYS A 84 -10.51 -34.43 -10.73
CA CYS A 84 -9.89 -35.71 -11.06
C CYS A 84 -10.32 -36.89 -10.16
N ILE A 85 -11.34 -36.71 -9.31
CA ILE A 85 -11.96 -37.74 -8.45
C ILE A 85 -13.39 -37.99 -8.91
#